data_AF-M0H9W6-F1
#
_entry.id   AF-M0H9W6-F1
#
_cell.length_a   1.000
_cell.length_b   1.000
_cell.length_c   1.000
_cell.angle_alpha   90.00
_cell.angle_beta   90.00
_cell.angle_gamma   90.00
#
_symmetry.space_group_name_H-M   'P 1'
#
loop_
_entity.id
_entity.type
_entity.pdbx_description
1 polymer ?
#
loop_
_entity_poly.entity_id
_entity_poly.type
_entity_poly.pdbx_seq_one_letter_code
_entity_poly.pdbx_strand_id
1 'polypeptide(L)' 'MSASNLTGTDKAILDVLKRGRDGNRPWGIATKGYLVDETGYSRNSVYNRLEVLEARGYVKLVHEPTRLFEFVSDPRED' A
#
# COMPACT_ATOMS: atom_id res chain seq x y z
N MET A 1 -6.50 -4.61 -17.00
CA MET A 1 -5.88 -5.95 -16.79
C MET A 1 -6.35 -6.44 -15.44
N SER A 2 -7.07 -7.56 -15.43
CA SER A 2 -7.95 -8.00 -14.34
C SER A 2 -7.33 -7.92 -12.93
N ALA A 3 -8.09 -7.36 -11.97
CA ALA A 3 -7.88 -7.32 -10.53
C ALA A 3 -7.67 -8.70 -9.84
N SER A 4 -7.46 -9.76 -10.61
CA SER A 4 -7.54 -11.18 -10.20
C SER A 4 -6.30 -11.70 -9.44
N ASN A 5 -5.22 -10.93 -9.31
CA ASN A 5 -3.98 -11.37 -8.64
C ASN A 5 -3.58 -10.53 -7.41
N LEU A 6 -4.56 -9.98 -6.68
CA LEU A 6 -4.34 -9.36 -5.38
C LEU A 6 -4.63 -10.34 -4.24
N THR A 7 -3.67 -10.48 -3.33
CA THR A 7 -3.81 -11.19 -2.06
C THR A 7 -4.62 -10.38 -1.05
N GLY A 8 -5.02 -10.99 0.07
CA GLY A 8 -5.64 -10.27 1.18
C GLY A 8 -4.75 -9.16 1.74
N THR A 9 -3.44 -9.41 1.86
CA THR A 9 -2.47 -8.42 2.32
C THR A 9 -2.34 -7.23 1.35
N ASP A 10 -2.39 -7.47 0.04
CA ASP A 10 -2.38 -6.37 -0.95
C ASP A 10 -3.56 -5.43 -0.76
N LYS A 11 -4.76 -6.02 -0.67
CA LYS A 11 -6.00 -5.27 -0.50
C LYS A 11 -5.94 -4.43 0.77
N ALA A 12 -5.50 -5.01 1.87
CA ALA A 12 -5.36 -4.31 3.15
C ALA A 12 -4.36 -3.14 3.08
N ILE A 13 -3.20 -3.31 2.43
CA ILE A 13 -2.22 -2.23 2.24
C ILE A 13 -2.85 -1.09 1.43
N LEU A 14 -3.49 -1.39 0.31
CA LEU A 14 -4.13 -0.39 -0.54
C LEU A 14 -5.29 0.31 0.19
N ASP A 15 -6.05 -0.42 0.99
CA ASP A 15 -7.13 0.14 1.82
C ASP A 15 -6.59 1.13 2.84
N VAL A 16 -5.49 0.80 3.54
CA VAL A 16 -4.84 1.73 4.50
C VAL A 16 -4.35 2.98 3.78
N LEU A 17 -3.66 2.83 2.65
CA LEU A 17 -3.12 3.96 1.90
C LEU A 17 -4.22 4.88 1.36
N LYS A 18 -5.38 4.34 0.96
CA LYS A 18 -6.53 5.12 0.47
C LYS A 18 -7.35 5.78 1.58
N ARG A 19 -7.10 5.48 2.86
CA ARG A 19 -7.86 6.11 3.95
C ARG A 19 -7.72 7.63 3.88
N GLY A 20 -8.85 8.33 3.87
CA GLY A 20 -8.90 9.79 3.80
C GLY A 20 -8.87 10.38 2.40
N ARG A 21 -8.90 9.56 1.33
CA ARG A 21 -8.94 10.03 -0.07
C ARG A 21 -10.06 11.04 -0.36
N ASP A 22 -11.22 10.86 0.25
CA ASP A 22 -12.39 11.75 0.08
C ASP A 22 -12.44 12.89 1.11
N GLY A 23 -11.38 13.09 1.89
CA GLY A 23 -11.30 14.10 2.95
C GLY A 23 -10.42 15.30 2.60
N ASN A 24 -10.35 16.27 3.51
CA ASN A 24 -9.54 17.49 3.37
C ASN A 24 -8.12 17.38 3.98
N ARG A 25 -7.64 16.17 4.29
CA ARG A 25 -6.29 15.96 4.85
C ARG A 25 -5.40 15.27 3.81
N PRO A 26 -4.07 15.43 3.90
CA PRO A 26 -3.15 14.60 3.14
C PRO A 26 -3.43 13.11 3.37
N TRP A 27 -3.43 12.33 2.30
CA TRP A 27 -3.67 10.88 2.30
C TRP A 27 -2.65 10.20 1.38
N GLY A 28 -2.68 8.87 1.31
CA GLY A 28 -1.88 8.15 0.32
C GLY A 28 -0.44 7.89 0.73
N ILE A 29 0.01 8.28 1.92
CA ILE A 29 1.41 8.11 2.34
C ILE A 29 1.49 7.36 3.67
N ALA A 30 2.30 6.31 3.73
CA ALA A 30 2.52 5.53 4.95
C ALA A 30 3.91 4.86 4.98
N THR A 31 4.49 4.73 6.16
CA THR A 31 5.69 3.90 6.35
C THR A 31 5.31 2.42 6.40
N LYS A 32 6.26 1.54 6.08
CA LYS A 32 6.12 0.09 6.30
C LYS A 32 5.69 -0.23 7.74
N GLY A 33 6.25 0.47 8.73
CA GLY A 33 5.90 0.27 10.14
C GLY A 33 4.42 0.53 10.38
N TYR A 34 3.93 1.68 9.94
CA TYR A 34 2.51 2.03 10.04
C TYR A 34 1.59 1.02 9.34
N LEU A 35 1.97 0.57 8.14
CA LEU A 35 1.20 -0.44 7.41
C LEU A 35 1.14 -1.79 8.13
N VAL A 36 2.21 -2.19 8.82
CA VAL A 36 2.21 -3.41 9.66
C VAL A 36 1.21 -3.26 10.80
N ASP A 37 1.25 -2.13 11.51
CA ASP A 37 0.39 -1.88 12.66
C ASP A 37 -1.10 -1.83 12.25
N GLU A 38 -1.41 -1.13 11.15
CA GLU A 38 -2.79 -0.92 10.70
C GLU A 38 -3.42 -2.11 9.98
N THR A 39 -2.61 -2.95 9.32
CA THR A 39 -3.13 -4.12 8.61
C THR A 39 -3.17 -5.37 9.47
N GLY A 40 -2.44 -5.39 10.59
CA GLY A 40 -2.29 -6.56 11.46
C GLY A 40 -1.51 -7.73 10.84
N TYR A 41 -1.00 -7.58 9.61
CA TYR A 41 -0.18 -8.61 8.97
C TYR A 41 1.26 -8.57 9.46
N SER A 42 1.95 -9.71 9.34
CA SER A 42 3.35 -9.79 9.73
C SER A 42 4.21 -8.80 8.93
N ARG A 43 5.28 -8.32 9.56
CA ARG A 43 6.26 -7.41 8.92
C ARG A 43 6.83 -7.97 7.62
N ASN A 44 7.10 -9.28 7.57
CA ASN A 44 7.61 -9.95 6.37
C ASN A 44 6.55 -9.99 5.25
N SER A 45 5.29 -10.28 5.60
CA SER A 45 4.17 -10.27 4.65
C SER A 45 3.99 -8.88 4.04
N VAL A 46 3.95 -7.83 4.86
CA VAL A 46 3.80 -6.45 4.38
C VAL A 46 4.98 -6.04 3.51
N TYR A 47 6.22 -6.37 3.91
CA TYR A 47 7.41 -6.09 3.12
C TYR A 47 7.35 -6.74 1.73
N ASN A 48 7.13 -8.06 1.66
CA ASN A 48 7.09 -8.79 0.40
C ASN A 48 5.97 -8.30 -0.52
N ARG A 49 4.83 -7.90 0.06
CA ARG A 49 3.73 -7.36 -0.75
C ARG A 49 4.00 -5.94 -1.22
N LEU A 50 4.63 -5.08 -0.42
CA LEU A 50 5.03 -3.74 -0.87
C LEU A 50 5.99 -3.78 -2.06
N GLU A 51 6.97 -4.71 -2.07
CA GLU A 51 7.86 -4.91 -3.23
C GLU A 51 7.08 -5.28 -4.49
N VAL A 52 6.06 -6.15 -4.36
CA VAL A 52 5.23 -6.57 -5.51
C VAL A 52 4.30 -5.45 -5.97
N LEU A 53 3.70 -4.70 -5.05
CA LEU A 53 2.83 -3.57 -5.38
C LEU A 53 3.62 -2.44 -6.05
N GLU A 54 4.85 -2.18 -5.58
CA GLU A 54 5.75 -1.20 -6.18
C GLU A 54 6.19 -1.63 -7.58
N ALA A 55 6.64 -2.89 -7.75
CA ALA A 55 7.01 -3.41 -9.05
C ALA A 55 5.86 -3.39 -10.08
N ARG A 56 4.61 -3.41 -9.61
CA ARG A 56 3.39 -3.27 -10.43
C ARG A 56 2.94 -1.82 -10.62
N GLY A 57 3.59 -0.85 -9.97
CA GLY A 57 3.28 0.57 -10.07
C GLY A 57 2.05 1.03 -9.29
N TYR A 58 1.55 0.23 -8.35
CA TYR A 58 0.39 0.61 -7.52
C TYR A 58 0.77 1.47 -6.32
N VAL A 59 2.02 1.34 -5.87
CA VAL A 59 2.65 2.19 -4.85
C VAL A 59 4.05 2.58 -5.28
N LYS A 60 4.66 3.55 -4.62
CA LYS A 60 6.03 3.99 -4.89
C LYS A 60 6.80 4.20 -3.60
N LEU A 61 8.02 3.66 -3.49
CA LEU A 61 8.93 4.01 -2.39
C LEU A 61 9.47 5.43 -2.61
N VAL A 62 9.13 6.34 -1.70
CA VAL A 62 9.56 7.75 -1.78
C VAL A 62 10.64 8.10 -0.78
N HIS A 63 10.84 7.26 0.25
CA HIS A 63 11.95 7.41 1.18
C HIS A 63 12.42 6.03 1.67
N GLU A 64 13.59 5.61 1.20
CA GLU A 64 14.15 4.28 1.46
C GLU A 64 14.42 4.00 2.95
N PRO A 65 15.07 4.90 3.74
CA PRO A 65 15.48 4.57 5.10
C PRO A 65 14.31 4.24 6.05
N THR A 66 13.18 4.95 5.90
CA THR A 66 11.97 4.69 6.69
C THR A 66 10.99 3.76 5.99
N ARG A 67 11.30 3.37 4.76
CA ARG A 67 10.41 2.61 3.89
C ARG A 67 9.04 3.29 3.78
N LEU A 68 9.07 4.57 3.40
CA LEU A 68 7.88 5.41 3.17
C LEU A 68 7.34 5.17 1.76
N PHE A 69 6.08 4.80 1.67
CA PHE A 69 5.40 4.53 0.42
C PHE A 69 4.30 5.54 0.16
N GLU A 70 4.15 5.88 -1.12
CA GLU A 70 3.06 6.70 -1.65
C GLU A 70 2.14 5.82 -2.52
N PHE A 71 0.83 6.04 -2.41
CA PHE A 71 -0.20 5.46 -3.25
C PHE A 71 -0.12 6.06 -4.66
N VAL A 72 -0.17 5.19 -5.68
CA VAL A 72 -0.15 5.62 -7.08
C VAL A 72 -1.48 5.30 -7.75
N SER A 73 -1.92 4.06 -7.68
CA SER A 73 -3.16 3.59 -8.31
C SER A 73 -3.71 2.35 -7.61
N ASP A 74 -5.00 2.09 -7.83
CA ASP A 74 -5.67 0.91 -7.30
C ASP A 74 -6.26 0.09 -8.45
N PRO A 75 -5.71 -1.10 -8.75
CA PRO A 75 -6.19 -1.94 -9.86
C PRO A 75 -7.58 -2.55 -9.60
N ARG A 76 -8.20 -2.28 -8.45
CA ARG A 76 -9.59 -2.65 -8.13
C ARG A 76 -10.61 -1.62 -8.66
N GLU A 77 -10.14 -0.45 -9.10
CA GLU A 77 -10.98 0.63 -9.63
C GLU A 77 -11.01 0.70 -11.16
N ASP A 78 -10.28 -0.19 -11.84
CA ASP A 78 -10.16 -0.30 -13.30
C ASP A 78 -10.97 -1.45 -13.91
#